data_AF-A0A318KVZ6-F1
#
_entry.id   AF-A0A318KVZ6-F1
#
_cell.length_a   1.000
_cell.length_b   1.000
_cell.length_c   1.000
_cell.angle_alpha   90.00
_cell.angle_beta   90.00
_cell.angle_gamma   90.00
#
_symmetry.space_group_name_H-M   'P 1'
#
loop_
_entity.id
_entity.type
_entity.pdbx_description
1 polymer ?
#
loop_
_entity_poly.entity_id
_entity_poly.type
_entity_poly.pdbx_seq_one_letter_code
_entity_poly.pdbx_strand_id
1 'polypeptide(L)'
;MNGVEKMSEKMSEQIEEKISKALDTEMTRRQFMKISGKGLMGLTVSASLLSLFGCTQQQIDNGEVATWAMPQGLLVVNAAKCVGCQRCEINCTLVNDGVASTYISRVKVQRNITLNGEHGLYGNKDWVYFPDTCRQCKDPACGNACPQGAIYANDNGIRVVDQEKCIGCGACVQACPWHMPTVNPETHKSSKCIACGACVQGCPAGALSIIPWDEVTAAAQEVHK
;
A
#
# COMPACT_ATOMS: atom_id res chain seq x y z
N MET A 1 -18.84 -14.89 47.90
CA MET A 1 -18.62 -13.99 46.75
C MET A 1 -17.23 -14.28 46.23
N ASN A 2 -17.15 -14.97 45.09
CA ASN A 2 -15.98 -15.76 44.68
C ASN A 2 -14.93 -14.90 43.99
N GLY A 3 -13.64 -15.14 44.29
CA GLY A 3 -12.50 -14.32 43.83
C GLY A 3 -12.30 -14.19 42.31
N VAL A 4 -13.08 -14.94 41.51
CA VAL A 4 -13.10 -14.85 40.04
C VAL A 4 -13.87 -13.61 39.56
N GLU A 5 -14.98 -13.24 40.23
CA GLU A 5 -15.76 -12.03 39.90
C GLU A 5 -14.95 -10.76 40.14
N LYS A 6 -14.25 -10.67 41.28
CA LYS A 6 -13.36 -9.54 41.60
C LYS A 6 -12.18 -9.37 40.65
N MET A 7 -11.71 -10.45 40.03
CA MET A 7 -10.60 -10.41 39.08
C MET A 7 -11.07 -9.99 37.68
N SER A 8 -12.31 -10.36 37.32
CA SER A 8 -13.01 -9.86 36.12
C SER A 8 -13.28 -8.36 36.21
N GLU A 9 -13.78 -7.89 37.36
CA GLU A 9 -14.10 -6.48 37.64
C GLU A 9 -12.85 -5.57 37.57
N LYS A 10 -11.74 -6.02 38.17
CA LYS A 10 -10.45 -5.32 38.08
C LYS A 10 -9.87 -5.29 36.67
N MET A 11 -10.11 -6.34 35.88
CA MET A 11 -9.65 -6.39 34.49
C MET A 11 -10.49 -5.47 33.60
N SER A 12 -11.80 -5.35 33.85
CA SER A 12 -12.66 -4.37 33.17
C SER A 12 -12.31 -2.93 33.54
N GLU A 13 -12.07 -2.61 34.81
CA GLU A 13 -11.66 -1.25 35.24
C GLU A 13 -10.32 -0.85 34.60
N GLN A 14 -9.34 -1.76 34.55
CA GLN A 14 -8.04 -1.50 33.90
C GLN A 14 -8.15 -1.33 32.38
N ILE A 15 -9.13 -1.98 31.75
CA ILE A 15 -9.40 -1.82 30.32
C ILE A 15 -10.08 -0.47 30.09
N GLU A 16 -11.06 -0.09 30.91
CA GLU A 16 -11.74 1.21 30.84
C GLU A 16 -10.79 2.39 31.07
N GLU A 17 -9.89 2.29 32.06
CA GLU A 17 -8.87 3.32 32.32
C GLU A 17 -7.90 3.46 31.15
N LYS A 18 -7.45 2.35 30.55
CA LYS A 18 -6.61 2.36 29.34
C LYS A 18 -7.35 2.93 28.13
N ILE A 19 -8.66 2.70 28.02
CA ILE A 19 -9.50 3.22 26.93
C ILE A 19 -9.72 4.73 27.10
N SER A 20 -10.08 5.21 28.29
CA SER A 20 -10.19 6.65 28.58
C SER A 20 -8.87 7.35 28.27
N LYS A 21 -7.74 6.82 28.76
CA LYS A 21 -6.43 7.40 28.50
C LYS A 21 -6.05 7.39 27.01
N ALA A 22 -6.48 6.38 26.26
CA ALA A 22 -6.30 6.31 24.81
C ALA A 22 -7.22 7.29 24.05
N LEU A 23 -8.45 7.52 24.53
CA LEU A 23 -9.41 8.48 23.96
C LEU A 23 -9.04 9.94 24.25
N ASP A 24 -8.41 10.20 25.40
CA ASP A 24 -7.98 11.54 25.85
C ASP A 24 -6.62 11.96 25.27
N THR A 25 -5.94 11.08 24.54
CA THR A 25 -4.70 11.43 23.83
C THR A 25 -5.07 12.17 22.54
N GLU A 26 -4.38 13.26 22.20
CA GLU A 26 -4.47 13.83 20.85
C GLU A 26 -3.94 12.80 19.84
N MET A 27 -4.85 12.14 19.14
CA MET A 27 -4.54 11.11 18.16
C MET A 27 -4.90 11.59 16.77
N THR A 28 -4.06 11.29 15.78
CA THR A 28 -4.46 11.47 14.38
C THR A 28 -5.61 10.50 14.05
N ARG A 29 -6.49 10.89 13.11
CA ARG A 29 -7.54 10.00 12.58
C ARG A 29 -6.98 8.63 12.19
N ARG A 30 -5.75 8.57 11.69
CA ARG A 30 -5.06 7.33 11.33
C ARG A 30 -4.67 6.49 12.53
N GLN A 31 -4.16 7.09 13.60
CA GLN A 31 -3.84 6.39 14.84
C GLN A 31 -5.11 5.83 15.50
N PHE A 32 -6.21 6.60 15.52
CA PHE A 32 -7.52 6.12 15.95
C PHE A 32 -7.97 4.89 15.14
N MET A 33 -7.91 4.96 13.80
CA MET A 33 -8.25 3.84 12.92
C MET A 33 -7.35 2.60 13.11
N LYS A 34 -6.08 2.77 13.49
CA LYS A 34 -5.18 1.65 13.80
C LYS A 34 -5.60 0.94 15.09
N ILE A 35 -6.00 1.69 16.12
CA ILE A 35 -6.47 1.15 17.40
C ILE A 35 -7.82 0.46 17.21
N SER A 36 -8.73 1.10 16.50
CA SER A 36 -10.06 0.55 16.19
C SER A 36 -10.01 -0.62 15.18
N GLY A 37 -8.87 -0.95 14.60
CA GLY A 37 -8.72 -2.06 13.64
C GLY A 37 -7.94 -3.27 14.17
N LYS A 38 -7.14 -3.12 15.23
CA LYS A 38 -6.20 -4.16 15.70
C LYS A 38 -6.55 -4.78 17.07
N GLY A 39 -7.64 -4.35 17.72
CA GLY A 39 -8.09 -4.89 19.00
C GLY A 39 -9.38 -5.70 18.91
N LEU A 40 -9.71 -6.48 19.95
CA LEU A 40 -10.98 -7.22 20.07
C LEU A 40 -12.18 -6.27 19.95
N MET A 41 -12.10 -5.07 20.56
CA MET A 41 -13.08 -3.99 20.39
C MET A 41 -13.12 -3.43 18.97
N GLY A 42 -11.98 -3.43 18.27
CA GLY A 42 -11.90 -2.91 16.91
C GLY A 42 -12.59 -3.81 15.89
N LEU A 43 -12.43 -5.12 16.04
CA LEU A 43 -13.13 -6.11 15.22
C LEU A 43 -14.63 -6.10 15.50
N THR A 44 -15.06 -6.01 16.77
CA THR A 44 -16.50 -5.93 17.09
C THR A 44 -17.12 -4.62 16.62
N VAL A 45 -16.44 -3.48 16.77
CA VAL A 45 -16.91 -2.18 16.27
C VAL A 45 -16.96 -2.15 14.75
N SER A 46 -15.94 -2.68 14.06
CA SER A 46 -15.92 -2.69 12.58
C SER A 46 -17.02 -3.59 12.00
N ALA A 47 -17.24 -4.78 12.57
CA ALA A 47 -18.33 -5.67 12.17
C ALA A 47 -19.71 -5.07 12.49
N SER A 48 -19.86 -4.42 13.64
CA SER A 48 -21.10 -3.74 14.01
C SER A 48 -21.40 -2.54 13.11
N LEU A 49 -20.37 -1.77 12.72
CA LEU A 49 -20.53 -0.66 11.77
C LEU A 49 -20.89 -1.16 10.37
N LEU A 50 -20.34 -2.29 9.93
CA LEU A 50 -20.69 -2.90 8.65
C LEU A 50 -22.15 -3.37 8.60
N SER A 51 -22.69 -3.81 9.74
CA SER A 51 -24.11 -4.16 9.85
C SER A 51 -25.05 -2.97 9.62
N LEU A 52 -24.62 -1.73 9.92
CA LEU A 52 -25.38 -0.51 9.61
C LEU A 52 -25.50 -0.25 8.11
N PHE A 53 -24.56 -0.78 7.31
CA PHE A 53 -24.58 -0.73 5.85
C PHE A 53 -25.18 -2.01 5.24
N GLY A 54 -25.78 -2.88 6.06
CA GLY A 54 -26.42 -4.13 5.62
C GLY A 54 -25.46 -5.27 5.31
N CYS A 55 -24.17 -5.17 5.68
CA CYS A 55 -23.20 -6.24 5.52
C CYS A 55 -23.22 -7.18 6.73
N THR A 56 -23.40 -8.48 6.49
CA THR A 56 -23.30 -9.49 7.56
C THR A 56 -21.88 -10.04 7.68
N GLN A 57 -21.51 -10.54 8.87
CA GLN A 57 -20.20 -11.17 9.07
C GLN A 57 -19.97 -12.35 8.12
N GLN A 58 -21.03 -13.11 7.81
CA GLN A 58 -20.97 -14.24 6.89
C GLN A 58 -20.61 -13.81 5.45
N GLN A 59 -21.01 -12.62 5.02
CA GLN A 59 -20.62 -12.07 3.72
C GLN A 59 -19.15 -11.62 3.68
N ILE A 60 -18.62 -11.16 4.82
CA ILE A 60 -17.19 -10.86 4.96
C ILE A 60 -16.39 -12.16 4.90
N ASP A 61 -16.82 -13.18 5.64
CA ASP A 61 -16.16 -14.48 5.73
C ASP A 61 -16.20 -15.23 4.38
N ASN A 62 -17.31 -15.09 3.63
CA ASN A 62 -17.45 -15.63 2.28
C ASN A 62 -16.69 -14.81 1.21
N GLY A 63 -16.08 -13.68 1.57
CA GLY A 63 -15.32 -12.83 0.66
C GLY A 63 -16.17 -11.96 -0.27
N GLU A 64 -17.47 -11.80 0.01
CA GLU A 64 -18.36 -10.89 -0.75
C GLU A 64 -18.02 -9.41 -0.47
N VAL A 65 -17.40 -9.13 0.68
CA VAL A 65 -16.93 -7.79 1.08
C VAL A 65 -15.41 -7.80 1.25
N ALA A 66 -14.69 -7.21 0.29
CA ALA A 66 -13.25 -7.06 0.38
C ALA A 66 -12.86 -5.91 1.32
N THR A 67 -12.08 -6.21 2.36
CA THR A 67 -11.47 -5.18 3.22
C THR A 67 -9.97 -5.11 2.94
N TRP A 68 -9.46 -3.88 2.78
CA TRP A 68 -8.06 -3.65 2.46
C TRP A 68 -7.36 -2.92 3.59
N ALA A 69 -6.35 -3.56 4.20
CA ALA A 69 -5.49 -2.89 5.17
C ALA A 69 -4.81 -1.66 4.55
N MET A 70 -4.76 -0.55 5.29
CA MET A 70 -4.12 0.67 4.82
C MET A 70 -2.60 0.50 4.76
N PRO A 71 -1.93 0.95 3.68
CA PRO A 71 -0.49 0.83 3.57
C PRO A 71 0.19 1.72 4.62
N GLN A 72 1.35 1.28 5.11
CA GLN A 72 2.05 2.01 6.18
C GLN A 72 2.82 3.25 5.70
N GLY A 73 3.23 3.30 4.44
CA GLY A 73 3.90 4.44 3.81
C GLY A 73 3.68 4.50 2.29
N LEU A 74 4.33 5.47 1.65
CA LEU A 74 4.27 5.71 0.21
C LEU A 74 5.69 5.87 -0.35
N LEU A 75 5.94 5.29 -1.53
CA LEU A 75 7.13 5.60 -2.31
C LEU A 75 6.94 6.94 -3.01
N VAL A 76 7.72 7.93 -2.61
CA VAL A 76 7.67 9.30 -3.11
C VAL A 76 8.89 9.58 -3.97
N VAL A 77 8.69 10.41 -5.00
CA VAL A 77 9.70 10.80 -5.96
C VAL A 77 9.89 12.31 -5.91
N ASN A 78 11.11 12.77 -5.69
CA ASN A 78 11.51 14.15 -5.94
C ASN A 78 11.99 14.27 -7.39
N ALA A 79 11.10 14.75 -8.27
CA ALA A 79 11.38 14.90 -9.69
C ALA A 79 12.57 15.83 -9.97
N ALA A 80 12.78 16.87 -9.17
CA ALA A 80 13.88 17.82 -9.34
C ALA A 80 15.27 17.21 -9.11
N LYS A 81 15.35 16.08 -8.38
CA LYS A 81 16.59 15.31 -8.19
C LYS A 81 16.75 14.19 -9.20
N CYS A 82 15.70 13.81 -9.92
CA CYS A 82 15.75 12.65 -10.79
C CYS A 82 16.46 12.99 -12.10
N VAL A 83 17.46 12.18 -12.45
CA VAL A 83 18.27 12.34 -13.67
C VAL A 83 17.96 11.28 -14.74
N GLY A 84 16.89 10.50 -14.56
CA GLY A 84 16.46 9.50 -15.54
C GLY A 84 17.41 8.30 -15.76
N CYS A 85 18.37 8.05 -14.86
CA CYS A 85 19.42 7.03 -15.07
C CYS A 85 18.96 5.55 -15.09
N GLN A 86 17.67 5.27 -14.88
CA GLN A 86 17.06 3.91 -14.85
C GLN A 86 17.64 2.92 -13.81
N ARG A 87 18.61 3.32 -12.97
CA ARG A 87 19.19 2.44 -11.92
C ARG A 87 18.16 1.93 -10.92
N CYS A 88 17.13 2.71 -10.63
CA CYS A 88 16.04 2.27 -9.76
C CYS A 88 15.22 1.12 -10.37
N GLU A 89 15.13 1.04 -11.69
CA GLU A 89 14.45 -0.05 -12.39
C GLU A 89 15.29 -1.33 -12.38
N ILE A 90 16.57 -1.21 -12.74
CA ILE A 90 17.52 -2.33 -12.75
C ILE A 90 17.70 -2.89 -11.34
N ASN A 91 17.88 -2.03 -10.33
CA ASN A 91 18.03 -2.52 -8.95
C ASN A 91 16.75 -3.18 -8.43
N CYS A 92 15.57 -2.71 -8.88
CA CYS A 92 14.31 -3.36 -8.54
C CYS A 92 14.27 -4.80 -9.06
N THR A 93 14.62 -5.03 -10.32
CA THR A 93 14.53 -6.37 -10.92
C THR A 93 15.66 -7.30 -10.48
N LEU A 94 16.85 -6.77 -10.26
CA LEU A 94 17.95 -7.56 -9.68
C LEU A 94 17.58 -8.11 -8.29
N VAL A 95 17.01 -7.27 -7.41
CA VAL A 95 16.66 -7.68 -6.05
C VAL A 95 15.45 -8.62 -6.01
N ASN A 96 14.43 -8.38 -6.84
CA ASN A 96 13.16 -9.10 -6.73
C ASN A 96 13.02 -10.28 -7.71
N ASP A 97 13.77 -10.27 -8.81
CA ASP A 97 13.60 -11.22 -9.91
C ASP A 97 14.93 -11.85 -10.36
N GLY A 98 16.08 -11.37 -9.86
CA GLY A 98 17.41 -11.90 -10.21
C GLY A 98 17.90 -11.55 -11.62
N VAL A 99 17.19 -10.66 -12.33
CA VAL A 99 17.50 -10.27 -13.71
C VAL A 99 17.58 -8.75 -13.85
N ALA A 100 18.35 -8.26 -14.82
CA ALA A 100 18.40 -6.84 -15.16
C ALA A 100 17.39 -6.54 -16.27
N SER A 101 16.21 -6.03 -15.90
CA SER A 101 15.16 -5.67 -16.86
C SER A 101 14.43 -4.41 -16.44
N THR A 102 14.24 -3.48 -17.37
CA THR A 102 13.42 -2.28 -17.17
C THR A 102 11.95 -2.58 -17.41
N TYR A 103 11.63 -3.50 -18.32
CA TYR A 103 10.26 -3.84 -18.70
C TYR A 103 9.45 -4.40 -17.54
N ILE A 104 9.98 -5.35 -16.77
CA ILE A 104 9.28 -5.97 -15.61
C ILE A 104 9.50 -5.21 -14.30
N SER A 105 10.24 -4.11 -14.30
CA SER A 105 10.53 -3.33 -13.10
C SER A 105 9.25 -2.84 -12.41
N ARG A 106 9.26 -2.80 -11.07
CA ARG A 106 8.11 -2.35 -10.27
C ARG A 106 8.07 -0.83 -10.08
N VAL A 107 9.06 -0.12 -10.60
CA VAL A 107 9.12 1.35 -10.80
C VAL A 107 9.45 1.62 -12.26
N LYS A 108 8.95 2.72 -12.86
CA LYS A 108 8.96 2.85 -14.32
C LYS A 108 9.44 4.24 -14.76
N VAL A 109 10.73 4.36 -15.01
CA VAL A 109 11.35 5.54 -15.63
C VAL A 109 11.25 5.43 -17.15
N GLN A 110 11.39 4.22 -17.72
CA GLN A 110 11.47 4.02 -19.17
C GLN A 110 10.26 4.60 -19.93
N ARG A 111 9.06 4.59 -19.33
CA ARG A 111 7.83 5.17 -19.92
C ARG A 111 7.94 6.68 -20.17
N ASN A 112 8.76 7.37 -19.37
CA ASN A 112 8.93 8.81 -19.40
C ASN A 112 10.18 9.23 -20.19
N ILE A 113 11.03 8.29 -20.60
CA ILE A 113 12.24 8.56 -21.41
C ILE A 113 11.96 8.39 -22.92
N THR A 114 10.85 7.78 -23.33
CA THR A 114 10.57 7.57 -24.76
C THR A 114 10.02 8.83 -25.45
N LEU A 115 10.21 8.91 -26.77
CA LEU A 115 9.84 10.06 -27.61
C LEU A 115 8.33 10.39 -27.60
N ASN A 116 7.47 9.42 -27.26
CA ASN A 116 6.01 9.48 -27.40
C ASN A 116 5.23 9.31 -26.07
N GLY A 117 5.89 9.41 -24.92
CA GLY A 117 5.19 9.39 -23.63
C GLY A 117 4.43 10.70 -23.37
N GLU A 118 3.34 10.66 -22.62
CA GLU A 118 2.61 11.86 -22.14
C GLU A 118 3.55 12.82 -21.36
N HIS A 119 4.60 12.28 -20.75
CA HIS A 119 5.70 13.00 -20.10
C HIS A 119 7.07 12.73 -20.75
N GLY A 120 7.09 12.33 -22.03
CA GLY A 120 8.28 11.95 -22.78
C GLY A 120 9.19 13.13 -23.17
N LEU A 121 10.43 12.81 -23.56
CA LEU A 121 11.49 13.74 -24.00
C LEU A 121 11.03 14.84 -24.98
N TYR A 122 10.04 14.56 -25.84
CA TYR A 122 9.56 15.50 -26.86
C TYR A 122 8.06 15.80 -26.78
N GLY A 123 7.32 15.16 -25.87
CA GLY A 123 5.86 15.28 -25.78
C GLY A 123 5.39 16.53 -25.05
N ASN A 124 6.08 16.93 -23.97
CA ASN A 124 5.60 17.99 -23.07
C ASN A 124 6.56 19.19 -22.92
N LYS A 125 7.68 19.24 -23.67
CA LYS A 125 8.71 20.31 -23.67
C LYS A 125 9.35 20.66 -22.31
N ASP A 126 8.93 20.04 -21.21
CA ASP A 126 9.40 20.37 -19.85
C ASP A 126 10.64 19.58 -19.40
N TRP A 127 11.12 18.62 -20.20
CA TRP A 127 12.32 17.80 -19.93
C TRP A 127 12.37 17.17 -18.53
N VAL A 128 11.22 16.76 -17.97
CA VAL A 128 11.14 16.15 -16.64
C VAL A 128 11.02 14.63 -16.76
N TYR A 129 11.98 13.89 -16.18
CA TYR A 129 11.97 12.42 -16.15
C TYR A 129 11.95 11.95 -14.70
N PHE A 130 10.85 11.34 -14.26
CA PHE A 130 10.77 10.69 -12.96
C PHE A 130 10.15 9.28 -13.10
N PRO A 131 10.50 8.33 -12.22
CA PRO A 131 9.85 7.03 -12.19
C PRO A 131 8.37 7.15 -11.84
N ASP A 132 7.50 6.51 -12.62
CA ASP A 132 6.16 6.17 -12.15
C ASP A 132 6.26 5.12 -11.04
N THR A 133 5.42 5.28 -10.02
CA THR A 133 5.44 4.44 -8.82
C THR A 133 4.05 3.92 -8.49
N CYS A 134 4.00 2.73 -7.89
CA CYS A 134 2.74 2.17 -7.38
C CYS A 134 2.27 3.00 -6.19
N ARG A 135 1.03 3.50 -6.27
CA ARG A 135 0.43 4.33 -5.22
C ARG A 135 -0.03 3.57 -3.98
N GLN A 136 0.02 2.23 -4.00
CA GLN A 136 -0.52 1.36 -2.94
C GLN A 136 -1.93 1.80 -2.51
N CYS A 137 -2.83 1.98 -3.48
CA CYS A 137 -4.14 2.60 -3.30
C CYS A 137 -4.91 1.98 -2.12
N LYS A 138 -5.59 2.83 -1.33
CA LYS A 138 -6.53 2.40 -0.28
C LYS A 138 -7.53 1.36 -0.80
N ASP A 139 -8.15 1.66 -1.93
CA ASP A 139 -9.00 0.74 -2.67
C ASP A 139 -8.31 0.34 -3.99
N PRO A 140 -7.64 -0.83 -4.04
CA PRO A 140 -6.84 -1.22 -5.19
C PRO A 140 -7.72 -1.83 -6.29
N ALA A 141 -8.04 -1.03 -7.32
CA ALA A 141 -8.72 -1.52 -8.53
C ALA A 141 -8.03 -2.76 -9.13
N CYS A 142 -6.70 -2.83 -9.08
CA CYS A 142 -5.94 -3.99 -9.52
C CYS A 142 -6.19 -5.26 -8.69
N GLY A 143 -6.43 -5.12 -7.38
CA GLY A 143 -6.76 -6.23 -6.50
C GLY A 143 -8.20 -6.70 -6.72
N ASN A 144 -9.15 -5.76 -6.77
CA ASN A 144 -10.56 -6.04 -6.97
C ASN A 144 -10.84 -6.69 -8.34
N ALA A 145 -10.04 -6.39 -9.36
CA ALA A 145 -10.18 -6.97 -10.69
C ALA A 145 -9.56 -8.37 -10.84
N CYS A 146 -8.85 -8.90 -9.83
CA CYS A 146 -8.16 -10.18 -9.96
C CYS A 146 -9.14 -11.36 -9.80
N PRO A 147 -9.40 -12.17 -10.84
CA PRO A 147 -10.37 -13.27 -10.76
C PRO A 147 -9.91 -14.42 -9.88
N GLN A 148 -8.61 -14.48 -9.54
CA GLN A 148 -8.03 -15.52 -8.70
C GLN A 148 -7.82 -15.06 -7.24
N GLY A 149 -8.15 -13.80 -6.91
CA GLY A 149 -7.83 -13.23 -5.59
C GLY A 149 -6.34 -13.28 -5.27
N ALA A 150 -5.46 -13.23 -6.29
CA ALA A 150 -4.02 -13.37 -6.12
C ALA A 150 -3.36 -12.11 -5.52
N ILE A 151 -4.04 -10.97 -5.52
CA ILE A 151 -3.53 -9.74 -4.89
C ILE A 151 -4.14 -9.64 -3.49
N TYR A 152 -3.28 -9.52 -2.48
CA TYR A 152 -3.69 -9.36 -1.09
C TYR A 152 -2.86 -8.27 -0.40
N ALA A 153 -3.32 -7.79 0.76
CA ALA A 153 -2.55 -6.88 1.61
C ALA A 153 -1.78 -7.68 2.66
N ASN A 154 -0.46 -7.48 2.74
CA ASN A 154 0.35 -8.06 3.81
C ASN A 154 0.16 -7.31 5.15
N ASP A 155 0.89 -7.71 6.19
CA ASP A 155 0.82 -7.11 7.54
C ASP A 155 1.11 -5.60 7.57
N ASN A 156 1.86 -5.11 6.57
CA ASN A 156 2.18 -3.70 6.39
C ASN A 156 1.15 -2.94 5.53
N GLY A 157 0.04 -3.59 5.20
CA GLY A 157 -0.97 -3.09 4.27
C GLY A 157 -0.42 -2.92 2.86
N ILE A 158 0.71 -3.51 2.50
CA ILE A 158 1.25 -3.42 1.15
C ILE A 158 0.57 -4.45 0.28
N ARG A 159 0.07 -4.02 -0.88
CA ARG A 159 -0.54 -4.95 -1.81
C ARG A 159 0.59 -5.79 -2.42
N VAL A 160 0.45 -7.11 -2.43
CA VAL A 160 1.44 -8.03 -2.98
C VAL A 160 0.72 -9.06 -3.85
N VAL A 161 1.44 -9.69 -4.78
CA VAL A 161 0.87 -10.72 -5.66
C VAL A 161 1.36 -12.08 -5.17
N ASP A 162 0.43 -12.92 -4.78
CA ASP A 162 0.63 -14.35 -4.58
C ASP A 162 0.98 -15.00 -5.94
N GLN A 163 2.23 -15.48 -6.06
CA GLN A 163 2.74 -16.03 -7.30
C GLN A 163 2.15 -17.41 -7.62
N GLU A 164 1.70 -18.15 -6.61
CA GLU A 164 1.10 -19.48 -6.78
C GLU A 164 -0.31 -19.34 -7.37
N LYS A 165 -1.12 -18.41 -6.84
CA LYS A 165 -2.47 -18.13 -7.35
C LYS A 165 -2.51 -17.35 -8.66
N CYS A 166 -1.45 -16.62 -8.99
CA CYS A 166 -1.46 -15.78 -10.18
C CYS A 166 -1.40 -16.62 -11.47
N ILE A 167 -2.40 -16.48 -12.34
CA ILE A 167 -2.45 -17.16 -13.65
C ILE A 167 -1.97 -16.30 -14.83
N GLY A 168 -1.46 -15.09 -14.57
CA GLY A 168 -0.93 -14.24 -15.64
C GLY A 168 -1.95 -13.54 -16.54
N CYS A 169 -3.26 -13.58 -16.22
CA CYS A 169 -4.33 -13.06 -17.09
C CYS A 169 -4.28 -11.55 -17.41
N GLY A 170 -3.51 -10.74 -16.66
CA GLY A 170 -3.34 -9.32 -16.93
C GLY A 170 -4.51 -8.40 -16.54
N ALA A 171 -5.60 -8.91 -15.94
CA ALA A 171 -6.73 -8.09 -15.49
C ALA A 171 -6.30 -6.93 -14.57
N CYS A 172 -5.35 -7.17 -13.67
CA CYS A 172 -4.78 -6.16 -12.79
C CYS A 172 -4.00 -5.05 -13.52
N VAL A 173 -3.40 -5.35 -14.68
CA VAL A 173 -2.68 -4.37 -15.52
C VAL A 173 -3.67 -3.41 -16.15
N GLN A 174 -4.78 -3.93 -16.68
CA GLN A 174 -5.85 -3.15 -17.31
C GLN A 174 -6.61 -2.31 -16.28
N ALA A 175 -6.91 -2.87 -15.11
CA ALA A 175 -7.68 -2.18 -14.08
C ALA A 175 -6.88 -1.09 -13.33
N CYS A 176 -5.55 -1.12 -13.36
CA CYS A 176 -4.75 -0.14 -12.64
C CYS A 176 -4.71 1.20 -13.38
N PRO A 177 -5.21 2.31 -12.80
CA PRO A 177 -5.18 3.63 -13.46
C PRO A 177 -3.75 4.15 -13.73
N TRP A 178 -2.77 3.58 -13.03
CA TRP A 178 -1.36 3.95 -13.12
C TRP A 178 -0.53 2.95 -13.94
N HIS A 179 -1.18 1.90 -14.47
CA HIS A 179 -0.59 0.80 -15.24
C HIS A 179 0.64 0.15 -14.57
N MET A 180 0.68 0.12 -13.23
CA MET A 180 1.87 -0.30 -12.48
C MET A 180 2.10 -1.81 -12.38
N PRO A 181 1.06 -2.68 -12.30
CA PRO A 181 1.26 -4.11 -12.44
C PRO A 181 1.84 -4.43 -13.82
N THR A 182 2.68 -5.46 -13.90
CA THR A 182 3.24 -5.96 -15.16
C THR A 182 3.17 -7.48 -15.13
N VAL A 183 2.84 -8.10 -16.27
CA VAL A 183 2.96 -9.55 -16.44
C VAL A 183 4.35 -9.81 -17.01
N ASN A 184 5.15 -10.62 -16.32
CA ASN A 184 6.43 -11.05 -16.82
C ASN A 184 6.19 -12.06 -17.96
N PRO A 185 6.73 -11.82 -19.17
CA PRO A 185 6.51 -12.70 -20.32
C PRO A 185 7.18 -14.06 -20.19
N GLU A 186 8.21 -14.20 -19.34
CA GLU A 186 8.94 -15.45 -19.13
C GLU A 186 8.25 -16.33 -18.09
N THR A 187 7.84 -15.75 -16.97
CA THR A 187 7.20 -16.52 -15.88
C THR A 187 5.68 -16.60 -16.00
N HIS A 188 5.09 -15.78 -16.88
CA HIS A 188 3.65 -15.58 -16.99
C HIS A 188 2.97 -15.21 -15.66
N LYS A 189 3.70 -14.55 -14.75
CA LYS A 189 3.16 -14.06 -13.48
C LYS A 189 3.12 -12.54 -13.44
N SER A 190 2.11 -12.01 -12.77
CA SER A 190 2.04 -10.58 -12.51
C SER A 190 2.89 -10.20 -11.31
N SER A 191 3.53 -9.04 -11.40
CA SER A 191 4.22 -8.41 -10.30
C SER A 191 3.88 -6.92 -10.23
N LYS A 192 4.07 -6.34 -9.05
CA LYS A 192 3.93 -4.91 -8.78
C LYS A 192 4.78 -4.54 -7.57
N CYS A 193 4.96 -3.25 -7.32
CA CYS A 193 5.76 -2.77 -6.19
C CYS A 193 5.27 -3.35 -4.86
N ILE A 194 6.23 -3.82 -4.07
CA ILE A 194 6.04 -4.37 -2.72
C ILE A 194 6.66 -3.47 -1.64
N ALA A 195 6.98 -2.22 -1.98
CA ALA A 195 7.55 -1.21 -1.08
C ALA A 195 8.82 -1.68 -0.32
N CYS A 196 9.65 -2.52 -0.94
CA CYS A 196 10.88 -3.04 -0.31
C CYS A 196 12.06 -2.05 -0.26
N GLY A 197 11.94 -0.90 -0.94
CA GLY A 197 12.99 0.13 -0.92
C GLY A 197 14.22 -0.16 -1.81
N ALA A 198 14.28 -1.26 -2.55
CA ALA A 198 15.39 -1.53 -3.47
C ALA A 198 15.64 -0.36 -4.45
N CYS A 199 14.58 0.23 -5.00
CA CYS A 199 14.68 1.41 -5.87
C CYS A 199 15.27 2.64 -5.16
N VAL A 200 15.02 2.81 -3.85
CA VAL A 200 15.57 3.89 -3.02
C VAL A 200 17.08 3.68 -2.84
N GLN A 201 17.48 2.47 -2.44
CA GLN A 201 18.90 2.13 -2.24
C GLN A 201 19.71 2.22 -3.55
N GLY A 202 19.08 1.91 -4.69
CA GLY A 202 19.71 2.00 -6.00
C GLY A 202 19.75 3.42 -6.60
N CYS A 203 19.21 4.44 -5.92
CA CYS A 203 19.11 5.80 -6.47
C CYS A 203 20.33 6.65 -6.09
N PRO A 204 21.28 6.92 -7.01
CA PRO A 204 22.47 7.71 -6.69
C PRO A 204 22.16 9.19 -6.42
N ALA A 205 21.04 9.71 -6.95
CA ALA A 205 20.64 11.11 -6.80
C ALA A 205 19.79 11.37 -5.54
N GLY A 206 19.45 10.32 -4.77
CA GLY A 206 18.55 10.45 -3.61
C GLY A 206 17.17 11.01 -3.98
N ALA A 207 16.66 10.67 -5.17
CA ALA A 207 15.38 11.15 -5.69
C ALA A 207 14.17 10.34 -5.18
N LEU A 208 14.39 9.17 -4.58
CA LEU A 208 13.35 8.26 -4.13
C LEU A 208 13.40 8.13 -2.61
N SER A 209 12.23 8.06 -1.96
CA SER A 209 12.13 7.81 -0.52
C SER A 209 10.83 7.09 -0.20
N ILE A 210 10.85 6.18 0.77
CA ILE A 210 9.62 5.63 1.35
C ILE A 210 9.30 6.46 2.59
N ILE A 211 8.21 7.21 2.53
CA ILE A 211 7.78 8.08 3.62
C ILE A 211 6.63 7.40 4.38
N PRO A 212 6.77 7.16 5.70
CA PRO A 212 5.66 6.72 6.52
C PRO A 212 4.53 7.75 6.53
N TRP A 213 3.30 7.29 6.40
CA TRP A 213 2.13 8.17 6.44
C TRP A 213 1.94 8.90 7.78
N ASP A 214 2.50 8.39 8.88
CA ASP A 214 2.44 9.08 10.18
C ASP A 214 3.26 10.37 10.13
N GLU A 215 4.42 10.36 9.49
CA GLU A 215 5.25 11.55 9.25
C GLU A 215 4.54 12.54 8.31
N VAL A 216 3.92 12.05 7.24
CA VAL A 216 3.15 12.90 6.30
C VAL A 216 2.00 13.61 7.03
N THR A 217 1.29 12.89 7.91
CA THR A 217 0.14 13.46 8.64
C THR A 217 0.61 14.51 9.65
N ALA A 218 1.72 14.25 10.37
CA ALA A 218 2.29 15.20 11.31
C ALA A 218 2.72 16.49 10.60
N ALA A 219 3.45 16.38 9.49
CA ALA A 219 3.88 17.55 8.71
C ALA A 219 2.70 18.38 8.16
N ALA A 220 1.63 17.72 7.70
CA ALA A 220 0.43 18.43 7.23
C ALA A 220 -0.28 19.20 8.36
N GLN A 221 -0.28 18.68 9.58
CA GLN A 221 -0.92 19.33 10.73
C GLN A 221 -0.16 20.59 11.20
N GLU A 222 1.16 20.62 11.07
CA GLU A 222 1.97 21.81 11.41
C GLU A 222 1.69 23.00 10.50
N VAL A 223 1.37 22.77 9.23
CA VAL A 223 1.05 23.83 8.25
C VAL A 223 -0.33 24.46 8.50
N HIS A 224 -1.21 23.77 9.23
CA HIS A 224 -2.58 24.21 9.53
C HIS A 224 -2.77 24.75 10.95
N LYS A 225 -1.69 24.90 11.73
CA LYS A 225 -1.67 25.64 12.99
C LYS A 225 -1.31 27.10 12.74
#